data_AF-A0A0Q5QVT2-F1
#
_entry.id   AF-A0A0Q5QVT2-F1
#
_cell.length_a   1.000
_cell.length_b   1.000
_cell.length_c   1.000
_cell.angle_alpha   90.00
_cell.angle_beta   90.00
_cell.angle_gamma   90.00
#
_symmetry.space_group_name_H-M   'P 1'
#
loop_
_entity.id
_entity.type
_entity.pdbx_description
1 polymer ?
#
loop_
_entity_poly.entity_id
_entity_poly.type
_entity_poly.pdbx_seq_one_letter_code
_entity_poly.pdbx_strand_id
1 'polypeptide(L)' 'MTAREERAAGNGQATFAAAVRTAWSYVGAVMGDHDYRRYVAHHTARHPGTPALSERDYWRMRHDEQEANPQGRCC' A
#
# COMPACT_ATOMS: atom_id res chain seq x y z
N MET A 1 32.30 26.08 28.99
CA MET A 1 30.85 25.84 29.18
C MET A 1 30.17 26.67 28.11
N THR A 2 29.69 26.19 26.97
CA THR A 2 28.69 25.14 26.68
C THR A 2 28.79 24.75 25.20
N ALA A 3 29.26 23.56 24.83
CA ALA A 3 29.27 23.13 23.42
C ALA A 3 29.40 21.60 23.21
N ARG A 4 29.02 20.78 24.21
CA ARG A 4 29.19 19.31 24.15
C ARG A 4 27.89 18.51 24.32
N GLU A 5 26.77 19.16 24.60
CA GLU A 5 25.51 18.46 24.94
C GLU A 5 24.55 18.23 23.76
N GLU A 6 24.76 18.86 22.59
CA GLU A 6 23.81 18.75 21.47
C GLU A 6 23.95 17.47 20.62
N ARG A 7 25.00 16.66 20.81
CA ARG A 7 25.31 15.50 19.94
C ARG A 7 24.64 14.17 20.32
N ALA A 8 23.75 14.15 21.32
CA ALA A 8 23.07 12.92 21.76
C ALA A 8 21.70 12.68 21.10
N ALA A 9 21.09 13.70 20.46
CA ALA A 9 19.76 13.60 19.87
C ALA A 9 19.70 12.97 18.46
N GLY A 10 20.85 12.81 17.78
CA GLY A 10 20.92 12.47 16.36
C GLY A 10 20.64 11.01 16.00
N ASN A 11 20.87 10.06 16.91
CA ASN A 11 20.76 8.63 16.58
C ASN A 11 19.38 8.04 16.90
N GLY A 12 18.74 8.48 18.00
CA GLY A 12 17.42 7.99 18.42
C GLY A 12 16.26 8.52 17.57
N GLN A 13 16.37 9.76 17.09
CA GLN A 13 15.38 10.34 16.17
C GLN A 13 15.45 9.69 14.78
N ALA A 14 16.66 9.38 14.31
CA ALA A 14 16.87 8.71 13.02
C ALA A 14 16.32 7.27 13.02
N THR A 15 16.51 6.51 14.12
CA THR A 15 15.93 5.16 14.24
C THR A 15 14.42 5.19 14.40
N PHE A 16 13.86 6.15 15.14
CA PHE A 16 12.41 6.32 15.25
C PHE A 16 11.79 6.70 13.90
N ALA A 17 12.37 7.64 13.16
CA ALA A 17 11.89 8.01 11.83
C ALA A 17 11.96 6.85 10.83
N ALA A 18 13.01 6.03 10.90
CA ALA A 18 13.13 4.81 10.09
C ALA A 18 12.07 3.75 10.48
N ALA A 19 11.82 3.57 11.78
CA ALA A 19 10.81 2.65 12.29
C ALA A 19 9.39 3.09 11.89
N VAL A 20 9.06 4.38 12.01
CA VAL A 20 7.77 4.95 11.57
C VAL A 20 7.58 4.76 10.07
N ARG A 21 8.61 5.01 9.25
CA ARG A 21 8.53 4.82 7.79
C ARG A 21 8.32 3.34 7.41
N THR A 22 8.99 2.43 8.11
CA THR A 22 8.83 0.99 7.92
C THR A 22 7.43 0.54 8.33
N ALA A 23 6.94 0.98 9.50
CA ALA A 23 5.59 0.71 9.96
C ALA A 23 4.54 1.28 8.99
N TRP A 24 4.74 2.49 8.47
CA TRP A 24 3.84 3.09 7.48
C TRP A 24 3.81 2.29 6.16
N SER A 25 4.97 1.81 5.70
CA SER A 25 5.05 0.94 4.52
C SER A 25 4.36 -0.42 4.75
N TYR A 26 4.48 -0.95 5.96
CA TYR A 26 3.85 -2.21 6.36
C TYR A 26 2.33 -2.04 6.52
N VAL A 27 1.89 -0.94 7.12
CA VAL A 27 0.48 -0.56 7.20
C VAL A 27 -0.09 -0.35 5.79
N GLY A 28 0.62 0.30 4.87
CA GLY A 28 0.20 0.40 3.46
C GLY A 28 0.13 -0.95 2.75
N ALA A 29 1.01 -1.90 3.10
CA ALA A 29 0.97 -3.26 2.57
C ALA A 29 -0.17 -4.10 3.17
N VAL A 30 -0.51 -3.90 4.45
CA VAL A 30 -1.50 -4.71 5.20
C VAL A 30 -2.93 -4.15 5.10
N MET A 31 -3.10 -2.82 5.04
CA MET A 31 -4.41 -2.14 4.98
C MET A 31 -5.11 -2.26 3.61
N GLY A 32 -4.53 -2.97 2.65
CA GLY A 32 -5.19 -3.22 1.36
C GLY A 32 -4.96 -2.13 0.31
N ASP A 33 -4.11 -1.13 0.58
CA ASP A 33 -3.73 -0.07 -0.37
C ASP A 33 -2.83 -0.58 -1.52
N HIS A 34 -2.67 -1.91 -1.61
CA HIS A 34 -1.93 -2.62 -2.64
C HIS A 34 -2.80 -3.57 -3.46
N ASP A 35 -4.13 -3.43 -3.42
CA ASP A 35 -5.02 -4.21 -4.27
C ASP A 35 -4.62 -4.10 -5.75
N TYR A 36 -4.28 -2.90 -6.21
CA TYR A 36 -3.77 -2.70 -7.57
C TYR A 36 -2.43 -3.42 -7.82
N ARG A 37 -1.46 -3.31 -6.90
CA ARG A 37 -0.16 -4.00 -7.04
C ARG A 37 -0.32 -5.52 -7.04
N ARG A 38 -1.21 -6.04 -6.20
CA ARG A 38 -1.56 -7.47 -6.15
C ARG A 38 -2.22 -7.91 -7.46
N TYR A 39 -3.14 -7.10 -7.99
CA TYR A 39 -3.75 -7.32 -9.30
C TYR A 39 -2.68 -7.35 -10.40
N VAL A 40 -1.77 -6.39 -10.46
CA VAL A 40 -0.70 -6.35 -11.47
C VAL A 40 0.21 -7.57 -11.35
N ALA A 41 0.67 -7.93 -10.15
CA ALA A 41 1.51 -9.12 -9.94
C ALA A 41 0.79 -10.40 -10.39
N HIS A 42 -0.50 -10.53 -10.06
CA HIS A 42 -1.33 -11.64 -10.50
C HIS A 42 -1.53 -11.65 -12.03
N HIS A 43 -1.80 -10.49 -12.60
CA HIS A 43 -2.02 -10.30 -14.04
C HIS A 43 -0.76 -10.62 -14.82
N THR A 44 0.41 -10.14 -14.40
CA THR A 44 1.69 -10.48 -15.02
C THR A 44 2.00 -11.97 -14.93
N ALA A 45 1.64 -12.62 -13.82
CA ALA A 45 1.82 -14.06 -13.66
C ALA A 45 0.87 -14.91 -14.54
N ARG A 46 -0.39 -14.48 -14.72
CA ARG A 46 -1.41 -15.21 -15.50
C ARG A 46 -1.44 -14.87 -16.98
N HIS A 47 -1.08 -13.63 -17.33
CA HIS A 47 -1.18 -13.06 -18.67
C HIS A 47 0.13 -12.37 -19.06
N PRO A 48 1.22 -13.14 -19.25
CA PRO A 48 2.47 -12.57 -19.76
C PRO A 48 2.23 -12.02 -21.18
N GLY A 49 2.44 -10.72 -21.38
CA GLY A 49 2.31 -10.05 -22.67
C GLY A 49 1.07 -9.18 -22.86
N THR A 50 0.08 -9.26 -21.96
CA THR A 50 -1.05 -8.31 -21.95
C THR A 50 -0.73 -7.18 -20.96
N PRO A 51 -0.92 -5.89 -21.34
CA PRO A 51 -0.79 -4.80 -20.38
C PRO A 51 -1.88 -4.91 -19.31
N ALA A 52 -1.49 -4.76 -18.04
CA ALA A 52 -2.45 -4.68 -16.94
C ALA A 52 -3.34 -3.43 -17.10
N LEU A 53 -4.56 -3.48 -16.54
CA LEU A 53 -5.43 -2.31 -16.47
C LEU A 53 -4.73 -1.14 -15.78
N SER A 54 -5.08 0.09 -16.17
CA SER A 54 -4.69 1.26 -15.40
C SER A 54 -5.29 1.20 -14.00
N GLU A 55 -4.65 1.83 -13.02
CA GLU A 55 -5.15 1.83 -11.63
C GLU A 55 -6.59 2.35 -11.53
N ARG A 56 -6.91 3.41 -12.28
CA ARG A 56 -8.25 3.99 -12.32
C ARG A 56 -9.30 3.03 -12.90
N ASP A 57 -8.94 2.30 -13.95
CA ASP A 57 -9.86 1.36 -14.60
C ASP A 57 -10.03 0.08 -13.78
N TYR A 58 -8.98 -0.35 -13.07
CA TYR A 58 -9.07 -1.43 -12.09
C TYR A 58 -10.09 -1.09 -10.99
N TRP A 59 -9.99 0.10 -10.40
CA TRP A 59 -10.94 0.53 -9.38
C TRP A 59 -12.36 0.66 -9.93
N ARG A 60 -12.52 1.21 -11.14
CA ARG A 60 -13.85 1.28 -11.79
C ARG A 60 -14.47 -0.10 -11.98
N MET A 61 -13.75 -1.02 -12.60
CA MET A 61 -14.19 -2.40 -12.79
C MET A 61 -14.57 -3.06 -11.46
N ARG A 62 -13.76 -2.88 -10.41
CA ARG A 62 -14.06 -3.42 -9.09
C ARG A 62 -15.30 -2.81 -8.46
N HIS A 63 -15.53 -1.50 -8.61
CA HIS A 63 -16.75 -0.86 -8.14
C HIS A 63 -17.97 -1.34 -8.93
N ASP A 64 -17.87 -1.39 -10.26
CA ASP A 64 -18.91 -1.90 -11.15
C ASP A 64 -19.26 -3.36 -10.81
N GLU A 65 -18.27 -4.21 -10.53
CA GLU A 65 -18.47 -5.59 -10.08
C GLU A 65 -19.19 -5.67 -8.73
N GLN A 66 -18.86 -4.77 -7.79
CA GLN A 66 -19.53 -4.72 -6.47
C GLN A 66 -20.96 -4.18 -6.57
N GLU A 67 -21.22 -3.23 -7.47
CA GLU A 67 -22.55 -2.72 -7.76
C GLU A 67 -23.41 -3.75 -8.50
N ALA A 68 -22.84 -4.45 -9.47
CA ALA A 68 -23.52 -5.45 -10.28
C ALA A 68 -23.74 -6.78 -9.56
N ASN A 69 -22.84 -7.14 -8.64
CA ASN A 69 -22.95 -8.33 -7.80
C ASN A 69 -22.95 -7.93 -6.32
N PRO A 70 -24.05 -7.33 -5.82
CA PRO A 70 -24.22 -7.08 -4.41
C PRO A 70 -24.34 -8.44 -3.71
N GLN A 71 -23.21 -9.00 -3.27
CA GLN A 71 -23.15 -10.29 -2.62
C GLN A 71 -23.95 -10.22 -1.31
N GLY A 72 -25.22 -10.60 -1.40
CA GLY A 72 -26.11 -10.90 -0.28
C GLY A 72 -26.50 -9.72 0.59
N ARG A 73 -27.43 -8.88 0.13
CA ARG A 73 -28.50 -8.48 1.06
C ARG A 73 -29.32 -9.75 1.27
N CYS A 74 -29.09 -10.46 2.38
CA CYS A 74 -30.01 -11.54 2.72
C CYS A 74 -31.38 -10.91 2.99
N CYS A 75 -32.36 -11.36 2.21
CA CYS A 75 -33.75 -11.35 2.62
C CYS A 75 -33.98 -12.60 3.48
#